data_AF-A0A1A8KQE2-F1
#
_entry.id   AF-A0A1A8KQE2-F1
#
_cell.length_a   1.000
_cell.length_b   1.000
_cell.length_c   1.000
_cell.angle_alpha   90.00
_cell.angle_beta   90.00
_cell.angle_gamma   90.00
#
_symmetry.space_group_name_H-M   'P 1'
#
loop_
_entity.id
_entity.type
_entity.pdbx_description
1 polymer ?
#
loop_
_entity_poly.entity_id
_entity_poly.type
_entity_poly.pdbx_seq_one_letter_code
_entity_poly.pdbx_strand_id
1 'polypeptide(L)'
;CEEVNSLTLYPWIHQFSNNKRSSDQTRPVRFPDVNPQDLPLSSDFSMVAGDFVEVYTDSEVWDCVATCFFIDTAHNIMEYVDTIWKILKPGGVWINLGPLLYHFENMVNELSIELSYEDVRTAIIKLGFLIEVEKESMQTTYTENDRSMLRYIYDCVFFVARKPKELHFNGREDEQQHGCPPAAKSSRRESSDRLT
;
A
#
# COMPACT_ATOMS: atom_id res chain seq x y z
N CYS A 1 7.86 -13.75 27.50
CA CYS A 1 9.24 -14.19 27.21
C CYS A 1 10.18 -13.18 27.84
N GLU A 2 10.91 -13.58 28.89
CA GLU A 2 11.90 -12.73 29.57
C GLU A 2 13.33 -13.14 29.22
N GLU A 3 13.54 -14.40 28.87
CA GLU A 3 14.86 -14.97 28.58
C GLU A 3 15.03 -15.25 27.09
N VAL A 4 16.19 -14.85 26.55
CA VAL A 4 16.62 -15.13 25.18
C VAL A 4 16.72 -16.64 24.97
N ASN A 5 16.21 -17.14 23.84
CA ASN A 5 16.23 -18.54 23.41
C ASN A 5 15.60 -19.53 24.41
N SER A 6 14.69 -19.05 25.26
CA SER A 6 14.03 -19.86 26.30
C SER A 6 12.95 -20.81 25.77
N LEU A 7 12.33 -20.48 24.64
CA LEU A 7 11.31 -21.31 24.01
C LEU A 7 11.89 -22.07 22.81
N THR A 8 11.31 -23.23 22.53
CA THR A 8 11.68 -24.08 21.38
C THR A 8 10.45 -24.48 20.59
N LEU A 9 10.51 -24.33 19.28
CA LEU A 9 9.50 -24.83 18.33
C LEU A 9 10.17 -25.67 17.22
N TYR A 10 9.36 -26.47 16.54
CA TYR A 10 9.83 -27.36 15.46
C TYR A 10 9.06 -27.01 14.18
N PRO A 11 9.48 -25.97 13.45
CA PRO A 11 8.64 -25.37 12.42
C PRO A 11 8.54 -26.25 11.17
N TRP A 12 9.44 -27.21 10.99
CA TRP A 12 9.58 -27.97 9.75
C TRP A 12 8.92 -29.35 9.80
N ILE A 13 8.30 -29.73 10.92
CA ILE A 13 7.77 -31.09 11.12
C ILE A 13 6.66 -31.47 10.12
N HIS A 14 5.95 -30.47 9.60
CA HIS A 14 4.89 -30.67 8.61
C HIS A 14 5.41 -30.81 7.18
N GLN A 15 6.69 -30.56 6.91
CA GLN A 15 7.30 -30.66 5.58
C GLN A 15 7.91 -32.07 5.38
N PHE A 16 7.18 -32.98 4.73
CA PHE A 16 7.64 -34.35 4.46
C PHE A 16 8.47 -34.48 3.16
N SER A 17 8.24 -33.58 2.21
CA SER A 17 8.95 -33.53 0.93
C SER A 17 10.18 -32.61 0.98
N ASN A 18 11.09 -32.76 0.02
CA ASN A 18 12.25 -31.87 -0.14
C ASN A 18 13.24 -31.86 1.04
N ASN A 19 13.27 -32.92 1.85
CA ASN A 19 14.24 -33.08 2.93
C ASN A 19 15.50 -33.81 2.43
N LYS A 20 16.68 -33.22 2.63
CA LYS A 20 17.97 -33.88 2.34
C LYS A 20 18.33 -34.92 3.40
N ARG A 21 17.93 -34.68 4.65
CA ARG A 21 18.13 -35.59 5.79
C ARG A 21 16.86 -35.64 6.64
N SER A 22 16.53 -36.81 7.20
CA SER A 22 15.37 -36.94 8.11
C SER A 22 15.47 -36.04 9.34
N SER A 23 16.69 -35.75 9.82
CA SER A 23 16.94 -34.84 10.93
C SER A 23 16.60 -33.37 10.64
N ASP A 24 16.51 -32.98 9.36
CA ASP A 24 16.20 -31.59 8.99
C ASP A 24 14.73 -31.24 9.26
N GLN A 25 13.83 -32.22 9.18
CA GLN A 25 12.40 -32.09 9.46
C GLN A 25 12.11 -31.83 10.95
N THR A 26 12.87 -32.48 11.85
CA THR A 26 12.66 -32.42 13.30
C THR A 26 13.65 -31.50 14.01
N ARG A 27 14.37 -30.64 13.28
CA ARG A 27 15.32 -29.71 13.91
C ARG A 27 14.59 -28.60 14.69
N PRO A 28 15.07 -28.24 15.90
CA PRO A 28 14.47 -27.18 16.70
C PRO A 28 14.89 -25.79 16.20
N VAL A 29 14.03 -24.80 16.48
CA VAL A 29 14.36 -23.36 16.47
C VAL A 29 14.06 -22.80 17.86
N ARG A 30 14.99 -22.00 18.40
CA ARG A 30 14.83 -21.35 19.70
C ARG A 30 14.50 -19.87 19.52
N PHE A 31 13.67 -19.32 20.41
CA PHE A 31 13.22 -17.94 20.37
C PHE A 31 12.76 -17.47 21.77
N PRO A 32 12.60 -16.15 22.02
CA PRO A 32 13.02 -15.05 21.15
C PRO A 32 14.56 -14.88 21.16
N ASP A 33 15.15 -14.46 20.05
CA ASP A 33 16.60 -14.23 19.90
C ASP A 33 17.08 -12.96 20.61
N VAL A 34 16.15 -12.04 20.90
CA VAL A 34 16.33 -10.84 21.73
C VAL A 34 15.30 -10.81 22.86
N ASN A 35 15.56 -10.10 23.95
CA ASN A 35 14.55 -9.92 24.99
C ASN A 35 13.58 -8.81 24.56
N PRO A 36 12.28 -9.10 24.31
CA PRO A 36 11.31 -8.10 23.87
C PRO A 36 11.02 -7.02 24.93
N GLN A 37 11.43 -7.23 26.19
CA GLN A 37 11.26 -6.28 27.28
C GLN A 37 12.47 -5.35 27.47
N ASP A 38 13.55 -5.53 26.72
CA ASP A 38 14.77 -4.72 26.82
C ASP A 38 14.67 -3.37 26.06
N LEU A 39 13.45 -2.85 25.96
CA LEU A 39 13.20 -1.54 25.37
C LEU A 39 13.57 -0.44 26.38
N PRO A 40 14.18 0.68 25.92
CA PRO A 40 14.35 1.86 26.76
C PRO A 40 13.04 2.29 27.44
N LEU A 41 13.11 2.78 28.68
CA LEU A 41 11.92 3.23 29.43
C LEU A 41 11.17 4.38 28.73
N SER A 42 11.82 5.10 27.82
CA SER A 42 11.24 6.18 27.03
C SER A 42 10.62 5.70 25.70
N SER A 43 10.63 4.40 25.41
CA SER A 43 10.06 3.86 24.18
C SER A 43 8.54 3.91 24.19
N ASP A 44 7.96 4.41 23.10
CA ASP A 44 6.53 4.35 22.83
C ASP A 44 6.26 3.27 21.77
N PHE A 45 6.03 2.05 22.24
CA PHE A 45 5.77 0.88 21.40
C PHE A 45 4.42 0.28 21.76
N SER A 46 3.52 0.17 20.79
CA SER A 46 2.17 -0.35 20.97
C SER A 46 1.76 -1.23 19.80
N MET A 47 0.70 -2.02 20.01
CA MET A 47 0.12 -2.90 19.01
C MET A 47 -1.39 -2.82 19.10
N VAL A 48 -2.06 -2.73 17.95
CA VAL A 48 -3.51 -2.65 17.85
C VAL A 48 -4.04 -3.89 17.15
N ALA A 49 -5.14 -4.44 17.64
CA ALA A 49 -5.84 -5.55 17.02
C ALA A 49 -7.04 -5.03 16.22
N GLY A 50 -7.16 -5.46 14.96
CA GLY A 50 -8.27 -5.12 14.08
C GLY A 50 -7.84 -5.04 12.62
N ASP A 51 -8.81 -4.79 11.75
CA ASP A 51 -8.54 -4.53 10.33
C ASP A 51 -7.90 -3.14 10.14
N PHE A 52 -6.91 -3.05 9.25
CA PHE A 52 -6.15 -1.82 9.03
C PHE A 52 -7.04 -0.66 8.55
N VAL A 53 -7.98 -0.92 7.64
CA VAL A 53 -8.86 0.10 7.07
C VAL A 53 -9.90 0.55 8.10
N GLU A 54 -10.41 -0.38 8.92
CA GLU A 54 -11.40 -0.06 9.96
C GLU A 54 -10.80 0.65 11.18
N VAL A 55 -9.58 0.29 11.56
CA VAL A 55 -8.91 0.85 12.76
C VAL A 55 -8.37 2.25 12.50
N TYR A 56 -7.69 2.48 11.37
CA TYR A 56 -6.98 3.73 11.12
C TYR A 56 -7.83 4.70 10.30
N THR A 57 -8.75 5.38 11.00
CA THR A 57 -9.72 6.29 10.37
C THR A 57 -9.41 7.78 10.54
N ASP A 58 -8.53 8.15 11.47
CA ASP A 58 -8.14 9.54 11.69
C ASP A 58 -7.16 10.03 10.62
N SER A 59 -7.50 11.15 9.99
CA SER A 59 -6.67 11.74 8.94
C SER A 59 -5.43 12.43 9.51
N GLU A 60 -4.32 12.34 8.78
CA GLU A 60 -3.11 13.14 9.02
C GLU A 60 -2.49 12.98 10.43
N VAL A 61 -2.45 11.74 10.93
CA VAL A 61 -1.91 11.40 12.25
C VAL A 61 -0.47 10.87 12.17
N TRP A 62 -0.12 10.16 11.09
CA TRP A 62 1.14 9.42 11.01
C TRP A 62 2.19 10.15 10.19
N ASP A 63 3.41 10.23 10.73
CA ASP A 63 4.57 10.77 10.01
C ASP A 63 5.15 9.74 9.02
N CYS A 64 4.99 8.45 9.32
CA CYS A 64 5.49 7.33 8.51
C CYS A 64 4.53 6.15 8.59
N VAL A 65 4.32 5.48 7.45
CA VAL A 65 3.70 4.15 7.37
C VAL A 65 4.69 3.21 6.69
N ALA A 66 4.96 2.06 7.29
CA ALA A 66 5.86 1.05 6.74
C ALA A 66 5.10 -0.27 6.52
N THR A 67 5.00 -0.70 5.27
CA THR A 67 4.35 -1.96 4.88
C THR A 67 5.40 -2.97 4.43
N CYS A 68 5.36 -4.18 4.98
CA CYS A 68 6.31 -5.25 4.66
C CYS A 68 5.55 -6.56 4.44
N PHE A 69 5.53 -7.09 3.21
CA PHE A 69 4.69 -8.26 2.84
C PHE A 69 3.23 -8.10 3.29
N PHE A 70 2.63 -6.96 2.95
CA PHE A 70 1.33 -6.53 3.50
C PHE A 70 0.32 -6.08 2.45
N ILE A 71 0.74 -5.29 1.44
CA ILE A 71 -0.24 -4.65 0.55
C ILE A 71 -1.02 -5.63 -0.34
N ASP A 72 -0.49 -6.82 -0.52
CA ASP A 72 -1.09 -7.94 -1.24
C ASP A 72 -2.06 -8.77 -0.38
N THR A 73 -2.23 -8.43 0.90
CA THR A 73 -3.26 -9.04 1.77
C THR A 73 -4.62 -8.36 1.66
N ALA A 74 -4.76 -7.31 0.86
CA ALA A 74 -6.02 -6.59 0.69
C ALA A 74 -6.98 -7.35 -0.25
N HIS A 75 -8.28 -7.30 0.04
CA HIS A 75 -9.31 -7.63 -0.96
C HIS A 75 -9.28 -6.65 -2.13
N ASN A 76 -9.05 -5.38 -1.82
CA ASN A 76 -8.89 -4.30 -2.77
C ASN A 76 -7.71 -3.42 -2.35
N ILE A 77 -6.57 -3.57 -3.02
CA ILE A 77 -5.35 -2.83 -2.70
C ILE A 77 -5.53 -1.30 -2.74
N MET A 78 -6.51 -0.81 -3.51
CA MET A 78 -6.81 0.62 -3.57
C MET A 78 -7.29 1.17 -2.24
N GLU A 79 -8.01 0.37 -1.44
CA GLU A 79 -8.47 0.77 -0.09
C GLU A 79 -7.28 0.96 0.86
N TYR A 80 -6.23 0.15 0.72
CA TYR A 80 -5.00 0.33 1.47
C TYR A 80 -4.27 1.60 1.02
N VAL A 81 -4.15 1.84 -0.29
CA VAL A 81 -3.53 3.06 -0.82
C VAL A 81 -4.25 4.32 -0.34
N ASP A 82 -5.58 4.34 -0.40
CA ASP A 82 -6.42 5.45 0.06
C ASP A 82 -6.30 5.67 1.58
N THR A 83 -6.31 4.58 2.36
CA THR A 83 -6.13 4.63 3.82
C THR A 83 -4.77 5.20 4.18
N ILE A 84 -3.68 4.71 3.56
CA ILE A 84 -2.32 5.20 3.81
C ILE A 84 -2.22 6.69 3.48
N TRP A 85 -2.77 7.14 2.35
CA TRP A 85 -2.82 8.56 2.01
C TRP A 85 -3.56 9.40 3.04
N LYS A 86 -4.73 8.93 3.47
CA LYS A 86 -5.59 9.62 4.43
C LYS A 86 -4.89 9.81 5.77
N ILE A 87 -4.30 8.74 6.31
CA ILE A 87 -3.75 8.74 7.67
C ILE A 87 -2.37 9.40 7.76
N LEU A 88 -1.64 9.52 6.64
CA LEU A 88 -0.36 10.22 6.60
C LEU A 88 -0.55 11.74 6.71
N LYS A 89 0.30 12.38 7.52
CA LYS A 89 0.44 13.84 7.57
C LYS A 89 0.93 14.39 6.23
N PRO A 90 0.65 15.66 5.89
CA PRO A 90 1.35 16.36 4.82
C PRO A 90 2.87 16.30 5.06
N GLY A 91 3.63 15.85 4.06
CA GLY A 91 5.06 15.59 4.18
C GLY A 91 5.43 14.20 4.72
N GLY A 92 4.45 13.41 5.18
CA GLY A 92 4.64 12.06 5.70
C GLY A 92 5.07 11.06 4.62
N VAL A 93 5.65 9.94 5.04
CA VAL A 93 6.24 8.95 4.12
C VAL A 93 5.57 7.58 4.22
N TRP A 94 5.41 6.94 3.09
CA TRP A 94 5.06 5.54 2.99
C TRP A 94 6.26 4.76 2.45
N ILE A 95 6.71 3.77 3.21
CA ILE A 95 7.76 2.84 2.83
C ILE A 95 7.13 1.47 2.60
N ASN A 96 7.39 0.86 1.45
CA ASN A 96 6.91 -0.48 1.13
C ASN A 96 8.05 -1.41 0.76
N LEU A 97 7.97 -2.66 1.21
CA LEU A 97 8.78 -3.78 0.72
C LEU A 97 7.90 -5.03 0.62
N GLY A 98 7.71 -5.57 -0.59
CA GLY A 98 6.98 -6.83 -0.72
C GLY A 98 6.78 -7.27 -2.17
N PRO A 99 6.31 -8.52 -2.36
CA PRO A 99 5.79 -8.98 -3.63
C PRO A 99 4.34 -8.50 -3.84
N LEU A 100 3.69 -9.03 -4.88
CA LEU A 100 2.24 -8.93 -5.09
C LEU A 100 1.65 -10.34 -5.22
N LEU A 101 1.66 -11.10 -4.11
CA LEU A 101 1.01 -12.41 -4.04
C LEU A 101 -0.37 -12.24 -3.39
N TYR A 102 -1.37 -11.89 -4.20
CA TYR A 102 -2.71 -11.53 -3.72
C TYR A 102 -3.35 -12.65 -2.91
N HIS A 103 -3.63 -12.38 -1.64
CA HIS A 103 -4.02 -13.41 -0.66
C HIS A 103 -5.32 -14.12 -1.03
N PHE A 104 -6.27 -13.38 -1.61
CA PHE A 104 -7.60 -13.88 -1.97
C PHE A 104 -7.71 -14.35 -3.42
N GLU A 105 -6.59 -14.37 -4.17
CA GLU A 105 -6.55 -14.92 -5.52
C GLU A 105 -7.03 -16.37 -5.50
N ASN A 106 -7.95 -16.73 -6.41
CA ASN A 106 -8.54 -18.06 -6.53
C ASN A 106 -9.36 -18.55 -5.31
N MET A 107 -9.75 -17.68 -4.38
CA MET A 107 -10.70 -18.02 -3.31
C MET A 107 -12.15 -17.82 -3.75
N VAL A 108 -12.97 -18.87 -3.61
CA VAL A 108 -14.39 -18.83 -4.02
C VAL A 108 -15.18 -17.91 -3.10
N ASN A 109 -15.96 -17.01 -3.68
CA ASN A 109 -16.78 -15.99 -2.98
C ASN A 109 -16.00 -14.90 -2.24
N GLU A 110 -14.69 -14.77 -2.47
CA GLU A 110 -13.90 -13.65 -1.96
C GLU A 110 -13.64 -12.63 -3.08
N LEU A 111 -13.70 -11.34 -2.74
CA LEU A 111 -13.27 -10.28 -3.64
C LEU A 111 -11.74 -10.20 -3.63
N SER A 112 -11.13 -10.15 -4.82
CA SER A 112 -9.70 -9.95 -5.00
C SER A 112 -9.47 -9.04 -6.21
N ILE A 113 -8.94 -7.85 -5.99
CA ILE A 113 -8.52 -6.92 -7.04
C ILE A 113 -7.00 -7.05 -7.22
N GLU A 114 -6.62 -7.88 -8.19
CA GLU A 114 -5.22 -8.16 -8.52
C GLU A 114 -4.69 -7.13 -9.52
N LEU A 115 -3.87 -6.19 -9.04
CA LEU A 115 -3.24 -5.19 -9.87
C LEU A 115 -1.78 -5.56 -10.17
N SER A 116 -1.30 -5.18 -11.35
CA SER A 116 0.13 -5.19 -11.62
C SER A 116 0.84 -4.12 -10.78
N TYR A 117 2.14 -4.26 -10.55
CA TYR A 117 2.89 -3.19 -9.89
C TYR A 117 2.83 -1.87 -10.67
N GLU A 118 2.80 -1.93 -12.01
CA GLU A 118 2.63 -0.74 -12.86
C GLU A 118 1.33 0.01 -12.55
N ASP A 119 0.22 -0.72 -12.37
CA ASP A 119 -1.08 -0.15 -12.03
C ASP A 119 -1.11 0.41 -10.61
N VAL A 120 -0.56 -0.32 -9.64
CA VAL A 120 -0.42 0.15 -8.24
C VAL A 120 0.41 1.42 -8.21
N ARG A 121 1.57 1.44 -8.86
CA ARG A 121 2.44 2.61 -8.97
C ARG A 121 1.71 3.80 -9.62
N THR A 122 0.94 3.55 -10.67
CA THR A 122 0.14 4.57 -11.35
C THR A 122 -0.92 5.15 -10.42
N ALA A 123 -1.61 4.31 -9.65
CA ALA A 123 -2.57 4.74 -8.63
C ALA A 123 -1.91 5.61 -7.56
N ILE A 124 -0.76 5.18 -7.02
CA ILE A 124 0.02 5.92 -6.02
C ILE A 124 0.34 7.34 -6.51
N ILE A 125 0.85 7.46 -7.74
CA ILE A 125 1.20 8.76 -8.34
C ILE A 125 -0.05 9.61 -8.60
N LYS A 126 -1.12 9.01 -9.14
CA LYS A 126 -2.38 9.73 -9.43
C LYS A 126 -3.06 10.26 -8.18
N LEU A 127 -2.96 9.54 -7.06
CA LEU A 127 -3.47 9.98 -5.78
C LEU A 127 -2.71 11.20 -5.25
N GLY A 128 -1.43 11.34 -5.64
CA GLY A 128 -0.62 12.52 -5.39
C GLY A 128 0.68 12.24 -4.63
N PHE A 129 1.02 10.98 -4.37
CA PHE A 129 2.31 10.64 -3.78
C PHE A 129 3.47 10.96 -4.72
N LEU A 130 4.59 11.38 -4.15
CA LEU A 130 5.86 11.58 -4.84
C LEU A 130 6.77 10.38 -4.55
N ILE A 131 7.11 9.58 -5.56
CA ILE A 131 8.07 8.49 -5.40
C ILE A 131 9.49 9.08 -5.25
N GLU A 132 10.11 8.89 -4.09
CA GLU A 132 11.47 9.35 -3.78
C GLU A 132 12.53 8.27 -4.05
N VAL A 133 12.17 7.01 -3.78
CA VAL A 133 13.02 5.84 -3.99
C VAL A 133 12.18 4.74 -4.58
N GLU A 134 12.73 4.02 -5.57
CA GLU A 134 12.07 2.90 -6.22
C GLU A 134 13.14 1.88 -6.63
N LYS A 135 12.97 0.63 -6.22
CA LYS A 135 13.80 -0.51 -6.60
C LYS A 135 12.87 -1.68 -6.90
N GLU A 136 12.74 -2.03 -8.17
CA GLU A 136 11.78 -3.05 -8.61
C GLU A 136 12.25 -4.49 -8.34
N SER A 137 13.54 -4.68 -8.05
CA SER A 137 14.11 -5.99 -7.77
C SER A 137 14.90 -5.99 -6.46
N MET A 138 14.29 -6.59 -5.44
CA MET A 138 14.84 -6.82 -4.11
C MET A 138 14.55 -8.27 -3.72
N GLN A 139 15.47 -9.17 -4.07
CA GLN A 139 15.31 -10.60 -3.79
C GLN A 139 15.33 -10.88 -2.30
N THR A 140 14.31 -11.58 -1.81
CA THR A 140 14.20 -12.03 -0.43
C THR A 140 13.37 -13.32 -0.31
N THR A 141 13.30 -13.87 0.89
CA THR A 141 12.56 -15.10 1.21
C THR A 141 11.55 -14.84 2.31
N TYR A 142 10.54 -15.69 2.45
CA TYR A 142 9.55 -15.61 3.53
C TYR A 142 9.43 -16.96 4.25
N THR A 143 9.67 -16.98 5.56
CA THR A 143 9.63 -18.20 6.41
C THR A 143 10.40 -19.40 5.83
N GLU A 144 11.56 -19.12 5.25
CA GLU A 144 12.30 -20.12 4.48
C GLU A 144 12.86 -21.27 5.33
N ASN A 145 12.73 -22.50 4.79
CA ASN A 145 13.51 -23.65 5.23
C ASN A 145 14.83 -23.74 4.45
N ASP A 146 15.90 -23.18 5.01
CA ASP A 146 17.25 -23.13 4.43
C ASP A 146 17.85 -24.51 4.04
N ARG A 147 17.34 -25.59 4.62
CA ARG A 147 17.77 -26.98 4.34
C ARG A 147 16.90 -27.71 3.31
N SER A 148 15.79 -27.11 2.89
CA SER A 148 14.89 -27.69 1.88
C SER A 148 15.58 -27.78 0.51
N MET A 149 15.20 -28.79 -0.28
CA MET A 149 15.57 -28.88 -1.70
C MET A 149 14.78 -27.93 -2.60
N LEU A 150 13.61 -27.46 -2.13
CA LEU A 150 12.75 -26.49 -2.81
C LEU A 150 12.70 -25.20 -1.99
N ARG A 151 12.93 -24.05 -2.63
CA ARG A 151 12.95 -22.72 -2.00
C ARG A 151 12.16 -21.73 -2.85
N TYR A 152 11.48 -20.79 -2.20
CA TYR A 152 10.78 -19.68 -2.85
C TYR A 152 11.56 -18.40 -2.62
N ILE A 153 11.83 -17.68 -3.69
CA ILE A 153 12.44 -16.35 -3.67
C ILE A 153 11.41 -15.39 -4.23
N TYR A 154 11.11 -14.35 -3.47
CA TYR A 154 10.30 -13.23 -3.91
C TYR A 154 11.23 -12.16 -4.46
N ASP A 155 10.99 -11.74 -5.70
CA ASP A 155 11.62 -10.54 -6.25
C ASP A 155 10.72 -9.35 -5.93
N CYS A 156 11.00 -8.71 -4.80
CA CYS A 156 10.12 -7.68 -4.25
C CYS A 156 10.39 -6.31 -4.84
N VAL A 157 9.36 -5.47 -4.80
CA VAL A 157 9.51 -4.03 -5.01
C VAL A 157 9.73 -3.35 -3.67
N PHE A 158 10.75 -2.49 -3.62
CA PHE A 158 10.95 -1.52 -2.55
C PHE A 158 10.68 -0.11 -3.05
N PHE A 159 9.87 0.66 -2.33
CA PHE A 159 9.74 2.10 -2.62
C PHE A 159 9.57 2.94 -1.35
N VAL A 160 9.89 4.23 -1.50
CA VAL A 160 9.57 5.29 -0.55
C VAL A 160 8.77 6.34 -1.30
N ALA A 161 7.54 6.57 -0.86
CA ALA A 161 6.61 7.55 -1.42
C ALA A 161 6.31 8.63 -0.38
N ARG A 162 6.31 9.91 -0.77
CA ARG A 162 6.02 11.03 0.14
C ARG A 162 4.68 11.68 -0.21
N LYS A 163 3.84 11.90 0.80
CA LYS A 163 2.67 12.78 0.68
C LYS A 163 3.16 14.23 0.64
N PRO A 164 2.81 15.05 -0.37
CA PRO A 164 3.24 16.44 -0.45
C PRO A 164 2.88 17.26 0.80
N LYS A 165 3.70 18.25 1.16
CA LYS A 165 3.39 19.20 2.25
C LYS A 165 2.28 20.19 1.87
N GLU A 166 2.21 20.53 0.60
CA GLU A 166 1.21 21.44 0.03
C GLU A 166 0.47 20.69 -1.08
N LEU A 167 -0.85 20.55 -0.93
CA LEU A 167 -1.71 20.05 -1.99
C LEU A 167 -1.90 21.18 -3.00
N HIS A 168 -1.03 21.27 -4.01
CA HIS A 168 -1.33 22.12 -5.17
C HIS A 168 -2.48 21.48 -5.94
N PHE A 169 -3.71 21.88 -5.62
CA PHE A 169 -4.84 21.70 -6.53
C PHE A 169 -4.57 22.53 -7.79
N ASN A 170 -4.01 21.91 -8.82
CA ASN A 170 -4.10 22.46 -10.18
C ASN A 170 -5.52 22.23 -10.70
N GLY A 171 -6.49 22.95 -10.12
CA GLY A 171 -7.78 23.19 -10.75
C GLY A 171 -7.56 24.15 -11.91
N ARG A 172 -7.25 23.62 -13.11
CA ARG A 172 -7.55 24.33 -14.34
C ARG A 172 -8.92 23.85 -14.80
N GLU A 173 -9.94 24.54 -14.32
CA GLU A 173 -11.18 24.68 -15.07
C GLU A 173 -10.80 25.34 -16.40
N ASP A 174 -10.96 24.60 -17.50
CA ASP A 174 -10.92 25.17 -18.85
C ASP A 174 -12.18 26.03 -19.06
N GLU A 175 -12.25 27.19 -18.40
CA GLU A 175 -13.13 28.28 -18.83
C GLU A 175 -12.46 29.01 -20.00
N GLN A 176 -12.62 28.48 -21.21
CA GLN A 176 -12.48 29.31 -22.40
C GLN A 176 -13.63 30.30 -22.47
N GLN A 177 -13.38 31.50 -21.93
CA GLN A 177 -14.13 32.71 -22.22
C GLN A 177 -14.07 32.99 -23.73
N HIS A 178 -15.11 32.58 -24.45
CA HIS A 178 -15.50 33.22 -25.70
C HIS A 178 -16.52 34.32 -25.38
N GLY A 179 -16.01 35.54 -25.23
CA GLY A 179 -16.83 36.74 -25.12
C GLY A 179 -17.70 36.93 -26.36
N CYS A 180 -19.01 36.83 -26.19
CA CYS A 180 -19.99 37.26 -27.18
C CYS A 180 -20.26 38.77 -26.98
N PRO A 181 -20.18 39.63 -28.01
CA PRO A 181 -20.44 41.06 -27.86
C PRO A 181 -21.93 41.36 -27.59
N PRO A 182 -22.24 42.51 -26.94
CA PRO A 182 -23.60 42.81 -26.49
C PRO A 182 -24.57 43.13 -27.64
N ALA A 183 -25.83 42.73 -27.44
CA ALA A 183 -26.92 42.89 -28.37
C ALA A 183 -27.17 44.35 -28.78
N ALA A 184 -27.17 44.60 -30.10
CA ALA A 184 -27.60 45.87 -30.68
C ALA A 184 -29.12 46.05 -30.51
N LYS A 185 -29.52 47.13 -29.84
CA LYS A 185 -30.91 47.63 -29.86
C LYS A 185 -31.17 48.28 -31.22
N SER A 186 -32.14 47.78 -31.96
CA SER A 186 -32.66 48.41 -33.17
C SER A 186 -34.17 48.64 -33.03
N SER A 187 -34.57 49.87 -33.27
CA SER A 187 -35.89 50.46 -33.05
C SER A 187 -36.92 50.02 -34.09
N ARG A 188 -38.16 49.83 -33.61
CA ARG A 188 -39.40 49.70 -34.39
C ARG A 188 -39.48 50.68 -35.57
N ARG A 189 -39.90 50.16 -36.73
CA ARG A 189 -40.70 50.90 -37.73
C ARG A 189 -41.84 50.02 -38.21
N GLU A 190 -43.07 50.44 -37.89
CA GLU A 190 -44.28 50.08 -38.61
C GLU A 190 -44.40 50.97 -39.85
N SER A 191 -44.70 50.38 -41.01
CA SER A 191 -45.51 51.00 -42.07
C SER A 191 -45.86 49.98 -43.16
N SER A 192 -47.11 49.51 -43.13
CA SER A 192 -48.11 49.54 -44.21
C SER A 192 -47.70 49.19 -45.67
N ASP A 193 -48.32 48.09 -46.14
CA ASP A 193 -49.11 47.93 -47.37
C ASP A 193 -48.52 47.67 -48.78
N ARG A 194 -49.06 46.57 -49.34
CA ARG A 194 -49.71 46.36 -50.66
C ARG A 194 -48.97 45.64 -51.80
N LEU A 195 -49.70 44.61 -52.30
CA LEU A 195 -49.84 44.06 -53.67
C LEU A 195 -48.54 43.60 -54.36
N THR A 196 -48.41 42.36 -54.85
CA THR A 196 -49.30 41.47 -55.62
C THR A 196 -48.88 40.02 -55.45
#